data_AF-A0A961S4I0-F1
#
_entry.id   AF-A0A961S4I0-F1
#
_cell.length_a   1.000
_cell.length_b   1.000
_cell.length_c   1.000
_cell.angle_alpha   90.00
_cell.angle_beta   90.00
_cell.angle_gamma   90.00
#
_symmetry.space_group_name_H-M   'P 1'
#
loop_
_entity.id
_entity.type
_entity.pdbx_description
1 polymer ?
#
loop_
_entity_poly.entity_id
_entity_poly.type
_entity_poly.pdbx_seq_one_letter_code
_entity_poly.pdbx_strand_id
1 'polypeptide(L)'
;MESAKRVGEKKDWIKGATGDWEIVIGMEVHAQVLAKSKLFSGASAEFGGEPNDHVSLVDAAMPGMLPVINEFCVEQAIRTGLGLKAQINKRSVFDRKN
;
A
#
# COMPACT_ATOMS: atom_id res chain seq x y z
N MET A 1 -20.48 -8.03 7.66
CA MET A 1 -20.59 -6.67 7.09
C MET A 1 -21.47 -6.80 5.87
N GLU A 2 -22.63 -6.15 5.90
CA GLU A 2 -23.50 -6.04 4.74
C GLU A 2 -22.74 -5.23 3.70
N SER A 3 -22.31 -5.88 2.61
CA SER A 3 -21.68 -5.19 1.49
C SER A 3 -22.67 -4.15 0.99
N ALA A 4 -22.38 -2.86 1.23
CA ALA A 4 -23.17 -1.77 0.69
C ALA A 4 -23.44 -2.05 -0.80
N LYS A 5 -24.70 -1.95 -1.22
CA LYS A 5 -25.12 -2.14 -2.61
C LYS A 5 -24.24 -1.25 -3.51
N ARG A 6 -23.38 -1.88 -4.32
CA ARG A 6 -22.49 -1.23 -5.30
C ARG A 6 -23.23 -0.87 -6.61
N VAL A 7 -24.50 -0.48 -6.51
CA VAL A 7 -25.27 -0.03 -7.67
C VAL A 7 -25.72 1.38 -7.35
N GLY A 8 -25.22 2.34 -8.13
CA GLY A 8 -25.59 3.75 -8.07
C GLY A 8 -27.08 3.93 -8.33
N GLU A 9 -27.63 5.05 -7.84
CA GLU A 9 -29.03 5.34 -8.06
C GLU A 9 -29.26 5.65 -9.56
N LYS A 10 -30.44 5.32 -10.09
CA LYS A 10 -30.76 5.56 -11.52
C LYS A 10 -30.61 7.02 -11.95
N LYS A 11 -30.66 7.97 -11.00
CA LYS A 11 -30.46 9.41 -11.26
C LYS A 11 -29.00 9.75 -11.62
N ASP A 12 -28.05 8.90 -11.21
CA ASP A 12 -26.61 9.09 -11.41
C ASP A 12 -26.14 8.38 -12.70
N TRP A 13 -27.05 7.70 -13.41
CA TRP A 13 -26.75 7.01 -14.66
C TRP A 13 -26.58 8.01 -15.80
N ILE A 14 -25.59 7.73 -16.66
CA ILE A 14 -25.33 8.52 -17.86
C ILE A 14 -26.16 7.97 -19.04
N LYS A 15 -26.69 8.87 -19.85
CA LYS A 15 -27.40 8.51 -21.08
C LYS A 15 -26.38 8.19 -22.19
N GLY A 16 -26.39 6.96 -22.68
CA GLY A 16 -25.62 6.53 -23.85
C GLY A 16 -26.51 6.31 -25.07
N ALA A 17 -25.89 6.12 -26.23
CA ALA A 17 -26.60 5.86 -27.50
C ALA A 17 -27.43 4.57 -27.48
N THR A 18 -27.09 3.61 -26.61
CA THR A 18 -27.70 2.28 -26.52
C THR A 18 -28.53 2.07 -25.25
N GLY A 19 -28.61 3.05 -24.37
CA GLY A 19 -29.31 2.95 -23.09
C GLY A 19 -28.62 3.72 -21.98
N ASP A 20 -29.08 3.49 -20.75
CA ASP A 20 -28.52 4.13 -19.56
C ASP A 20 -27.36 3.30 -19.01
N TRP A 21 -26.28 3.96 -18.59
CA TRP A 21 -25.06 3.32 -18.12
C TRP A 21 -24.65 3.84 -16.73
N GLU A 22 -24.07 2.96 -15.93
CA GLU A 22 -23.43 3.30 -14.66
C GLU A 22 -21.91 3.28 -14.84
N ILE A 23 -21.22 4.31 -14.33
CA ILE A 23 -19.75 4.35 -14.33
C ILE A 23 -19.24 3.77 -13.02
N VAL A 24 -18.41 2.74 -13.10
CA VAL A 24 -17.76 2.11 -11.94
C VAL A 24 -16.25 2.27 -12.06
N ILE A 25 -15.64 2.96 -11.10
CA ILE A 25 -14.19 3.25 -11.08
C ILE A 25 -13.58 2.66 -9.80
N GLY A 26 -12.45 1.97 -9.93
CA GLY A 26 -11.59 1.55 -8.82
C GLY A 26 -10.27 2.33 -8.84
N MET A 27 -9.70 2.59 -7.66
CA MET A 27 -8.41 3.26 -7.52
C MET A 27 -7.47 2.40 -6.68
N GLU A 28 -6.20 2.36 -7.08
CA GLU A 28 -5.10 1.79 -6.32
C GLU A 28 -4.08 2.90 -6.07
N VAL A 29 -3.77 3.15 -4.80
CA VAL A 29 -2.89 4.25 -4.38
C VAL A 29 -1.73 3.67 -3.58
N HIS A 30 -0.51 3.89 -4.06
CA HIS A 30 0.71 3.61 -3.31
C HIS A 30 1.26 4.91 -2.73
N ALA A 31 1.43 4.94 -1.41
CA ALA A 31 1.98 6.08 -0.69
C ALA A 31 3.25 5.66 0.06
N GLN A 32 4.32 6.46 -0.06
CA GLN A 32 5.59 6.20 0.59
C GLN A 32 5.54 6.64 2.06
N VAL A 33 5.89 5.72 2.97
CA VAL A 33 6.08 6.05 4.38
C VAL A 33 7.38 6.83 4.54
N LEU A 34 7.32 8.01 5.17
CA LEU A 34 8.48 8.84 5.48
C LEU A 34 9.25 8.29 6.69
N ALA A 35 9.90 7.16 6.49
CA ALA A 35 10.76 6.50 7.48
C ALA A 35 12.23 6.92 7.31
N LYS A 36 13.04 6.74 8.36
CA LYS A 36 14.49 6.96 8.29
C LYS A 36 15.23 5.82 7.59
N SER A 37 14.74 4.58 7.78
CA SER A 37 15.30 3.37 7.17
C SER A 37 14.23 2.64 6.35
N LYS A 38 14.68 1.77 5.44
CA LYS A 38 13.82 0.96 4.58
C LYS A 38 12.97 -0.05 5.37
N LEU A 39 12.01 -0.68 4.69
CA LEU A 39 11.05 -1.60 5.30
C LEU A 39 11.69 -2.88 5.86
N PHE A 40 12.69 -3.43 5.16
CA PHE A 40 13.30 -4.72 5.50
C PHE A 40 14.81 -4.66 5.78
N SER A 41 15.41 -3.48 5.71
CA SER A 41 16.84 -3.27 5.88
C SER A 41 17.12 -1.96 6.64
N GLY A 42 18.32 -1.86 7.19
CA GLY A 42 18.78 -0.66 7.92
C GLY A 42 19.26 0.48 7.02
N ALA A 43 19.23 0.35 5.69
CA ALA A 43 19.67 1.40 4.78
C ALA A 43 18.71 2.61 4.81
N SER A 44 19.23 3.79 4.48
CA SER A 44 18.44 5.03 4.43
C SER A 44 17.26 4.91 3.47
N ALA A 45 16.13 5.50 3.87
CA ALA A 45 14.95 5.70 3.03
C ALA A 45 14.82 7.17 2.53
N GLU A 46 15.86 7.98 2.74
CA GLU A 46 15.95 9.35 2.24
C GLU A 46 15.96 9.37 0.70
N PHE A 47 15.38 10.43 0.15
CA PHE A 47 15.36 10.66 -1.29
C PHE A 47 16.64 11.38 -1.73
N GLY A 48 17.20 10.97 -2.87
CA GLY A 48 18.46 11.50 -3.41
C GLY A 48 19.60 10.51 -3.28
N GLY A 49 20.83 11.02 -3.20
CA GLY A 49 22.06 10.22 -3.19
C GLY A 49 22.52 9.81 -4.59
N GLU A 50 23.78 9.35 -4.66
CA GLU A 50 24.34 8.77 -5.88
C GLU A 50 23.75 7.37 -6.15
N PRO A 51 23.88 6.84 -7.38
CA PRO A 51 23.46 5.47 -7.68
C PRO A 51 24.12 4.46 -6.71
N ASN A 52 23.27 3.67 -6.03
CA ASN A 52 23.65 2.68 -5.02
C ASN A 52 24.21 3.22 -3.69
N ASP A 53 24.03 4.51 -3.39
CA ASP A 53 24.52 5.13 -2.16
C ASP A 53 23.72 4.71 -0.90
N HIS A 54 22.44 4.38 -1.07
CA HIS A 54 21.56 3.94 0.02
C HIS A 54 21.22 2.45 -0.11
N VAL A 55 22.20 1.57 -0.27
CA VAL A 55 21.99 0.13 -0.51
C VAL A 55 22.74 -0.69 0.54
N SER A 56 22.01 -1.60 1.20
CA SER A 56 22.58 -2.67 2.04
C SER A 56 22.62 -4.00 1.27
N LEU A 57 23.28 -5.02 1.85
CA LEU A 57 23.33 -6.36 1.26
C LEU A 57 21.94 -7.00 1.13
N VAL A 58 21.00 -6.67 2.04
CA VAL A 58 19.60 -7.10 1.96
C VAL A 58 18.92 -6.48 0.76
N ASP A 59 19.14 -5.19 0.51
CA ASP A 59 18.54 -4.47 -0.63
C ASP A 59 19.10 -4.96 -1.97
N ALA A 60 20.39 -5.33 -1.98
CA ALA A 60 21.06 -5.94 -3.12
C ALA A 60 20.70 -7.44 -3.31
N ALA A 61 19.80 -7.98 -2.48
CA ALA A 61 19.35 -9.37 -2.50
C ALA A 61 20.51 -10.39 -2.49
N MET A 62 21.58 -10.08 -1.75
CA MET A 62 22.75 -10.95 -1.68
C MET A 62 22.37 -12.31 -1.05
N PRO A 63 22.99 -13.42 -1.50
CA PRO A 63 22.72 -14.74 -0.96
C PRO A 63 22.92 -14.79 0.56
N GLY A 64 21.96 -15.37 1.29
CA GLY A 64 22.01 -15.54 2.74
C GLY A 64 21.46 -14.35 3.55
N MET A 65 21.04 -13.26 2.91
CA MET A 65 20.44 -12.12 3.60
C MET A 65 18.99 -12.41 4.03
N LEU A 66 18.61 -11.94 5.21
CA LEU A 66 17.26 -12.10 5.78
C LEU A 66 16.61 -10.73 6.04
N PRO A 67 15.33 -10.55 5.71
CA PRO A 67 14.62 -9.29 5.96
C PRO A 67 14.26 -9.13 7.43
N VAL A 68 14.39 -7.91 7.95
CA VAL A 68 13.90 -7.53 9.30
C VAL A 68 12.94 -6.37 9.16
N ILE A 69 11.69 -6.57 9.59
CA ILE A 69 10.63 -5.57 9.43
C ILE A 69 10.87 -4.32 10.27
N ASN A 70 10.59 -3.15 9.69
CA ASN A 70 10.67 -1.86 10.33
C ASN A 70 9.40 -1.56 11.17
N GLU A 71 9.57 -1.42 12.49
CA GLU A 71 8.49 -1.13 13.45
C GLU A 71 7.77 0.19 13.14
N PHE A 72 8.50 1.25 12.80
CA PHE A 72 7.91 2.56 12.50
C PHE A 72 7.00 2.48 11.26
N CYS A 73 7.41 1.73 10.24
CA CYS A 73 6.59 1.51 9.05
C CYS A 73 5.28 0.78 9.38
N VAL A 74 5.33 -0.20 10.29
CA VAL A 74 4.13 -0.92 10.77
C VAL A 74 3.21 0.02 11.55
N GLU A 75 3.76 0.86 12.44
CA GLU A 75 2.98 1.86 13.17
C GLU A 75 2.26 2.82 12.22
N GLN A 76 2.95 3.35 11.21
CA GLN A 76 2.32 4.24 10.24
C GLN A 76 1.24 3.53 9.42
N ALA A 77 1.44 2.27 9.02
CA ALA A 77 0.41 1.49 8.34
C ALA A 77 -0.86 1.31 9.20
N ILE A 78 -0.71 1.01 10.50
CA ILE A 78 -1.83 0.89 11.45
C ILE A 78 -2.54 2.25 11.60
N ARG A 79 -1.78 3.33 11.77
CA ARG A 79 -2.32 4.70 11.85
C ARG A 79 -3.13 5.08 10.63
N THR A 80 -2.62 4.78 9.43
CA THR A 80 -3.34 5.00 8.18
C THR A 80 -4.64 4.19 8.14
N GLY A 81 -4.60 2.91 8.53
CA GLY A 81 -5.80 2.08 8.60
C GLY A 81 -6.86 2.63 9.55
N LEU A 82 -6.46 3.11 10.74
CA LEU A 82 -7.36 3.79 11.68
C LEU A 82 -7.93 5.09 11.11
N GLY A 83 -7.08 5.91 10.46
CA GLY A 83 -7.50 7.15 9.81
C GLY A 83 -8.51 6.92 8.68
N LEU A 84 -8.40 5.80 7.96
CA LEU A 84 -9.34 5.37 6.92
C LEU A 84 -10.57 4.60 7.48
N LYS A 85 -10.70 4.49 8.81
CA LYS A 85 -11.74 3.71 9.50
C LYS A 85 -11.79 2.24 9.06
N ALA A 86 -10.64 1.68 8.70
CA ALA A 86 -10.50 0.28 8.35
C ALA A 86 -10.51 -0.61 9.61
N GLN A 87 -10.92 -1.87 9.43
CA GLN A 87 -10.78 -2.90 10.46
C GLN A 87 -9.32 -3.38 10.50
N ILE A 88 -8.65 -3.18 11.63
CA ILE A 88 -7.27 -3.64 11.82
C ILE A 88 -7.26 -5.10 12.30
N ASN A 89 -6.58 -5.96 11.56
CA ASN A 89 -6.38 -7.34 11.97
C ASN A 89 -5.31 -7.43 13.06
N LYS A 90 -5.55 -8.26 14.09
CA LYS A 90 -4.58 -8.52 15.16
C LYS A 90 -3.37 -9.35 14.71
N ARG A 91 -3.49 -10.01 13.56
CA ARG A 91 -2.45 -10.84 12.96
C ARG A 91 -2.47 -10.62 11.46
N SER A 92 -1.29 -10.32 10.92
CA SER A 92 -1.01 -10.21 9.48
C SER A 92 0.28 -10.95 9.18
N VAL A 93 0.45 -11.37 7.93
CA VAL A 93 1.63 -12.10 7.44
C VAL A 93 2.13 -11.40 6.19
N PHE A 94 3.45 -11.35 6.01
CA PHE A 94 4.06 -10.91 4.76
C PHE A 94 4.23 -12.10 3.82
N ASP A 95 3.74 -11.95 2.60
CA ASP A 95 3.85 -12.94 1.53
C ASP A 95 4.89 -12.51 0.49
N ARG A 96 5.41 -13.48 -0.27
CA ARG A 96 6.29 -13.24 -1.42
C ARG A 96 5.45 -13.15 -2.70
N LYS A 97 5.61 -12.08 -3.47
CA LYS A 97 5.04 -11.91 -4.81
C LYS A 97 6.15 -12.16 -5.84
N ASN A 98 6.17 -13.35 -6.44
CA ASN A 98 7.15 -13.77 -7.46
C ASN A 98 6.65 -13.49 -8.87
#